data_AF-A0A222P8S2-F1
#
_entry.id   AF-A0A222P8S2-F1
#
_cell.length_a   1.000
_cell.length_b   1.000
_cell.length_c   1.000
_cell.angle_alpha   90.00
_cell.angle_beta   90.00
_cell.angle_gamma   90.00
#
_symmetry.space_group_name_H-M   'P 1'
#
loop_
_entity.id
_entity.type
_entity.pdbx_description
1 polymer ?
#
loop_
_entity_poly.entity_id
_entity_poly.type
_entity_poly.pdbx_seq_one_letter_code
_entity_poly.pdbx_strand_id
1 'polypeptide(L)'
;MIIQKTKLVEFFSDFNGFKVVMKNLNYDFIKNLNNRESTIKTEIKKRKILEVQIQKIMEFFETNDELTRLKLEKLLNVKESRARDLLRYLVKNDILQKIGATRNIRYIKTVGKKSSNENH
;
A
#
# COMPACT_ATOMS: atom_id res chain seq x y z
N MET A 1 -15.36 39.39 5.53
CA MET A 1 -14.21 39.99 6.22
C MET A 1 -13.23 38.87 6.57
N ILE A 2 -12.15 38.72 5.82
CA ILE A 2 -11.13 37.69 6.08
C ILE A 2 -10.12 38.27 7.06
N ILE A 3 -10.13 37.81 8.31
CA ILE A 3 -9.15 38.23 9.32
C ILE A 3 -7.82 37.54 8.95
N GLN A 4 -6.90 38.29 8.35
CA GLN A 4 -5.52 37.81 8.18
C GLN A 4 -4.88 37.70 9.56
N LYS A 5 -4.56 36.47 9.97
CA LYS A 5 -3.84 36.16 11.20
C LYS A 5 -2.42 36.74 11.06
N THR A 6 -2.17 37.91 11.64
CA THR A 6 -0.91 38.63 11.47
C THR A 6 0.26 37.81 12.06
N LYS A 7 1.14 37.30 11.19
CA LYS A 7 2.39 36.60 11.56
C LYS A 7 3.43 37.62 12.05
N LEU A 8 3.15 38.30 13.16
CA LEU A 8 4.04 39.30 13.73
C LEU A 8 5.22 38.64 14.46
N VAL A 9 6.38 39.29 14.36
CA VAL A 9 7.60 38.98 15.14
C VAL A 9 7.29 39.22 16.62
N GLU A 10 7.67 38.28 17.49
CA GLU A 10 7.52 38.46 18.94
C GLU A 10 8.82 39.05 19.50
N PHE A 11 8.69 40.17 20.22
CA PHE A 11 9.82 40.88 20.81
C PHE A 11 9.65 40.93 22.32
N PHE A 12 10.69 40.55 23.05
CA PHE A 12 10.75 40.59 24.50
C PHE A 12 12.00 41.38 24.90
N SER A 13 11.90 42.30 25.84
CA SER A 13 13.05 43.03 26.38
C SER A 13 12.89 43.22 27.87
N ASP A 14 13.99 43.06 28.58
CA ASP A 14 14.13 43.36 30.00
C ASP A 14 15.44 44.15 30.24
N PHE A 15 15.78 44.39 31.51
CA PHE A 15 16.99 45.11 31.89
C PHE A 15 18.30 44.37 31.58
N ASN A 16 18.24 43.06 31.31
CA ASN A 16 19.40 42.22 31.01
C ASN A 16 19.59 41.98 29.50
N GLY A 17 18.61 42.33 28.67
CA GLY A 17 18.73 42.28 27.22
C GLY A 17 17.39 42.16 26.50
N PHE A 18 17.45 41.72 25.24
CA PHE A 18 16.28 41.50 24.42
C PHE A 18 16.34 40.18 23.66
N LYS A 19 15.16 39.62 23.36
CA LYS A 19 14.93 38.41 22.59
C LYS A 19 13.93 38.69 21.48
N VAL A 20 14.29 38.26 20.27
CA VAL A 20 13.43 38.37 19.08
C VAL A 20 13.10 36.97 18.57
N VAL A 21 11.82 36.67 18.38
CA VAL A 21 11.35 35.41 17.80
C VAL A 21 10.74 35.70 16.43
N MET A 22 11.48 35.34 15.38
CA MET A 22 10.98 35.38 14.01
C MET A 22 10.18 34.10 13.72
N LYS A 23 8.89 34.24 13.40
CA LYS A 23 8.06 33.09 13.00
C LYS A 23 8.48 32.62 11.60
N ASN A 24 8.87 31.35 11.47
CA ASN A 24 9.12 30.75 10.17
C ASN A 24 7.80 30.73 9.37
N LEU A 25 7.71 31.60 8.36
CA LEU A 25 6.50 31.77 7.56
C LEU A 25 6.17 30.52 6.72
N ASN A 26 7.16 29.66 6.46
CA ASN A 26 7.06 28.47 5.62
C ASN A 26 6.87 27.15 6.40
N TYR A 27 6.70 27.21 7.72
CA TYR A 27 6.63 26.02 8.58
C TYR A 27 5.56 25.01 8.14
N ASP A 28 4.33 25.48 7.90
CA ASP A 28 3.21 24.59 7.50
C ASP A 28 3.44 23.93 6.14
N PHE A 29 4.08 24.65 5.20
CA PHE A 29 4.43 24.12 3.89
C PHE A 29 5.44 22.98 4.00
N ILE A 30 6.52 23.18 4.76
CA ILE A 30 7.56 22.16 4.99
C ILE A 30 6.98 20.95 5.73
N LYS A 31 6.14 21.19 6.75
CA LYS A 31 5.47 20.12 7.51
C LYS A 31 4.59 19.26 6.59
N ASN A 32 3.80 19.88 5.72
CA ASN A 32 2.94 19.18 4.78
C ASN A 32 3.73 18.44 3.69
N LEU A 33 4.84 19.01 3.22
CA LEU A 33 5.72 18.35 2.26
C LEU A 33 6.32 17.07 2.86
N ASN A 34 6.86 17.15 4.08
CA ASN A 34 7.44 15.99 4.77
C ASN A 34 6.40 14.88 5.03
N ASN A 35 5.16 15.25 5.36
CA ASN A 35 4.06 14.29 5.52
C ASN A 35 3.68 13.61 4.19
N ARG A 36 3.73 14.33 3.07
CA ARG A 36 3.51 13.75 1.73
C ARG A 36 4.65 12.82 1.34
N GLU A 37 5.90 13.22 1.58
CA GLU A 37 7.04 12.35 1.30
C GLU A 37 7.01 11.07 2.11
N SER A 38 6.66 11.14 3.40
CA SER A 38 6.58 9.95 4.26
C SER A 38 5.47 9.00 3.79
N THR A 39 4.28 9.52 3.45
CA THR A 39 3.19 8.70 2.90
C THR A 39 3.58 8.03 1.59
N ILE A 40 4.18 8.76 0.64
CA ILE A 40 4.68 8.20 -0.63
C ILE A 40 5.71 7.11 -0.38
N LYS A 41 6.70 7.33 0.50
CA LYS A 41 7.71 6.33 0.86
C LYS A 41 7.08 5.04 1.40
N THR A 42 6.04 5.16 2.25
CA THR A 42 5.34 3.98 2.78
C THR A 42 4.56 3.22 1.70
N GLU A 43 3.92 3.91 0.76
CA GLU A 43 3.21 3.27 -0.35
C GLU A 43 4.15 2.54 -1.30
N ILE A 44 5.27 3.16 -1.66
CA ILE A 44 6.30 2.53 -2.51
C ILE A 44 6.81 1.24 -1.85
N LYS A 45 7.10 1.27 -0.54
CA LYS A 45 7.53 0.09 0.20
C LYS A 45 6.47 -1.03 0.15
N LYS A 46 5.19 -0.68 0.33
CA LYS A 46 4.08 -1.65 0.25
C LYS A 46 3.97 -2.29 -1.14
N ARG A 47 4.11 -1.49 -2.22
CA ARG A 47 4.07 -1.99 -3.61
C ARG A 47 5.21 -2.95 -3.89
N LYS A 48 6.45 -2.60 -3.51
CA LYS A 48 7.62 -3.49 -3.67
C LYS A 48 7.44 -4.83 -2.96
N ILE A 49 6.92 -4.83 -1.74
CA ILE A 49 6.65 -6.07 -1.00
C ILE A 49 5.60 -6.92 -1.72
N LEU A 50 4.55 -6.28 -2.23
CA LEU A 50 3.49 -6.97 -2.97
C LEU A 50 4.04 -7.59 -4.27
N GLU A 51 4.84 -6.85 -5.04
CA GLU A 51 5.48 -7.34 -6.28
C GLU A 51 6.34 -8.59 -6.01
N VAL A 52 7.19 -8.56 -4.98
CA VAL A 52 8.01 -9.71 -4.58
C VAL A 52 7.15 -10.91 -4.19
N GLN A 53 6.02 -10.67 -3.50
CA GLN A 53 5.08 -11.75 -3.14
C GLN A 53 4.42 -12.35 -4.39
N ILE A 54 3.99 -11.51 -5.33
CA ILE A 54 3.37 -11.97 -6.59
C ILE A 54 4.38 -12.78 -7.41
N GLN A 55 5.62 -12.31 -7.53
CA GLN A 55 6.66 -13.01 -8.29
C GLN A 55 6.89 -14.43 -7.77
N LYS A 56 7.02 -14.60 -6.45
CA LYS A 56 7.18 -15.92 -5.82
C LYS A 56 5.97 -16.83 -6.07
N ILE A 57 4.77 -16.28 -6.07
CA ILE A 57 3.57 -17.05 -6.38
C ILE A 57 3.59 -17.49 -7.84
N MET A 58 3.99 -16.62 -8.77
CA MET A 58 4.07 -16.98 -10.19
C MET A 58 5.12 -18.04 -10.45
N GLU A 59 6.29 -17.94 -9.83
CA GLU A 59 7.36 -18.95 -9.86
C GLU A 59 6.86 -20.31 -9.33
N PHE A 60 6.07 -20.30 -8.25
CA PHE A 60 5.44 -21.53 -7.75
C PHE A 60 4.53 -22.19 -8.79
N PHE A 61 3.80 -21.40 -9.59
CA PHE A 61 2.93 -21.90 -10.66
C PHE A 61 3.67 -22.40 -11.91
N GLU A 62 4.99 -22.22 -12.00
CA GLU A 62 5.78 -22.84 -13.08
C GLU A 62 5.97 -24.35 -12.86
N THR A 63 5.94 -24.78 -11.59
CA THR A 63 6.17 -26.18 -11.18
C THR A 63 4.94 -26.86 -10.59
N ASN A 64 3.92 -26.09 -10.20
CA ASN A 64 2.71 -26.59 -9.55
C ASN A 64 1.47 -26.04 -10.24
N ASP A 65 0.47 -26.88 -10.48
CA ASP A 65 -0.77 -26.44 -11.15
C ASP A 65 -1.76 -25.76 -10.19
N GLU A 66 -1.72 -26.12 -8.90
CA GLU A 66 -2.71 -25.71 -7.91
C GLU A 66 -2.08 -25.16 -6.62
N LEU A 67 -2.65 -24.07 -6.15
CA LEU A 67 -2.31 -23.42 -4.88
C LEU A 67 -3.47 -23.51 -3.89
N THR A 68 -3.18 -23.86 -2.65
CA THR A 68 -4.11 -23.74 -1.52
C THR A 68 -3.66 -22.63 -0.59
N ARG A 69 -4.59 -22.13 0.24
CA ARG A 69 -4.27 -21.12 1.26
C ARG A 69 -3.12 -21.57 2.18
N LEU A 70 -3.16 -22.81 2.66
CA LEU A 70 -2.12 -23.38 3.52
C LEU A 70 -0.77 -23.46 2.81
N LYS A 71 -0.73 -23.81 1.52
CA LYS A 71 0.50 -23.79 0.73
C LYS A 71 1.04 -22.36 0.59
N LEU A 72 0.17 -21.38 0.34
CA LEU A 72 0.56 -19.97 0.23
C LEU A 72 1.15 -19.41 1.53
N GLU A 73 0.52 -19.74 2.67
CA GLU A 73 1.01 -19.36 4.01
C GLU A 73 2.44 -19.85 4.24
N LYS A 74 2.73 -21.11 3.88
CA LYS A 74 4.07 -21.71 3.98
C LYS A 74 5.04 -21.11 2.96
N LEU A 75 4.63 -20.93 1.70
CA LEU A 75 5.45 -20.40 0.61
C LEU A 75 5.97 -18.99 0.91
N LEU A 76 5.10 -18.13 1.43
CA LEU A 76 5.44 -16.73 1.70
C LEU A 76 5.80 -16.47 3.16
N ASN A 77 5.69 -17.48 4.04
CA ASN A 77 5.83 -17.35 5.49
C ASN A 77 4.98 -16.20 6.06
N VAL A 78 3.68 -16.21 5.74
CA VAL A 78 2.72 -15.17 6.16
C VAL A 78 1.58 -15.75 6.96
N LYS A 79 0.97 -14.93 7.82
CA LYS A 79 -0.24 -15.29 8.56
C LYS A 79 -1.43 -15.54 7.63
N GLU A 80 -2.37 -16.37 8.09
CA GLU A 80 -3.60 -16.71 7.37
C GLU A 80 -4.36 -15.49 6.83
N SER A 81 -4.52 -14.45 7.64
CA SER A 81 -5.23 -13.23 7.24
C SER A 81 -4.59 -12.59 6.00
N ARG A 82 -3.26 -12.47 6.01
CA ARG A 82 -2.50 -11.89 4.91
C ARG A 82 -2.56 -12.77 3.67
N ALA A 83 -2.46 -14.09 3.81
CA ALA A 83 -2.62 -15.03 2.70
C ALA A 83 -4.00 -14.91 2.05
N ARG A 84 -5.05 -14.78 2.87
CA ARG A 84 -6.43 -14.59 2.39
C ARG A 84 -6.60 -13.29 1.61
N ASP A 85 -6.02 -12.20 2.09
CA ASP A 85 -6.08 -10.91 1.40
C ASP A 85 -5.30 -10.92 0.09
N LEU A 86 -4.14 -11.59 0.05
CA LEU A 86 -3.38 -11.81 -1.18
C LEU A 86 -4.17 -12.62 -2.21
N LEU A 87 -4.79 -13.73 -1.80
CA LEU A 87 -5.63 -14.54 -2.69
C LEU A 87 -6.82 -13.75 -3.24
N ARG A 88 -7.49 -12.97 -2.38
CA ARG A 88 -8.58 -12.07 -2.81
C ARG A 88 -8.09 -11.04 -3.83
N TYR A 89 -6.94 -10.43 -3.57
CA TYR A 89 -6.34 -9.46 -4.48
C TYR A 89 -6.02 -10.11 -5.83
N LEU A 90 -5.38 -11.28 -5.85
CA LEU A 90 -5.00 -11.97 -7.07
C LEU A 90 -6.21 -12.41 -7.90
N VAL A 91 -7.27 -12.89 -7.24
CA VAL A 91 -8.53 -13.23 -7.93
C VAL A 91 -9.22 -12.00 -8.48
N LYS A 92 -9.24 -10.88 -7.73
CA LYS A 92 -9.82 -9.62 -8.19
C LYS A 92 -9.12 -9.05 -9.43
N ASN A 93 -7.82 -9.29 -9.57
CA ASN A 93 -7.02 -8.84 -10.70
C ASN A 93 -6.91 -9.90 -11.82
N ASP A 94 -7.77 -10.93 -11.80
CA ASP A 94 -7.79 -12.02 -12.79
C ASP A 94 -6.46 -12.78 -12.94
N ILE A 95 -5.54 -12.69 -11.98
CA ILE A 95 -4.26 -13.43 -12.00
C ILE A 95 -4.49 -14.89 -11.61
N LEU A 96 -5.39 -15.13 -10.66
CA LEU A 96 -5.79 -16.46 -10.20
C LEU A 96 -7.29 -16.67 -10.36
N GLN A 97 -7.68 -17.91 -10.63
CA GLN A 97 -9.06 -18.35 -10.59
C GLN A 97 -9.30 -19.21 -9.35
N LYS A 98 -10.35 -18.88 -8.60
CA LYS A 98 -10.81 -19.69 -7.47
C LYS A 98 -11.63 -20.87 -7.97
N ILE A 99 -11.26 -22.08 -7.57
CA ILE A 99 -11.96 -23.33 -7.87
C ILE A 99 -12.44 -23.96 -6.56
N GLY A 100 -13.62 -24.56 -6.61
CA GLY A 100 -14.20 -25.33 -5.52
C GLY A 100 -14.98 -24.50 -4.50
N ALA A 101 -15.67 -25.21 -3.63
CA ALA A 101 -16.53 -24.66 -2.58
C ALA A 101 -16.05 -25.07 -1.19
N THR A 102 -16.25 -24.19 -0.22
CA THR A 102 -16.01 -24.42 1.21
C THR A 102 -14.61 -24.97 1.54
N ARG A 103 -14.47 -26.28 1.82
CA ARG A 103 -13.21 -26.89 2.29
C ARG A 103 -12.25 -27.27 1.17
N ASN A 104 -12.75 -27.37 -0.07
CA ASN A 104 -11.97 -27.81 -1.22
C ASN A 104 -11.56 -26.63 -2.12
N ILE A 105 -11.40 -25.44 -1.52
CA ILE A 105 -11.00 -24.24 -2.27
C ILE A 105 -9.54 -24.37 -2.70
N ARG A 106 -9.33 -24.27 -4.00
CA ARG A 106 -8.02 -24.26 -4.65
C ARG A 106 -7.96 -23.10 -5.63
N TYR A 107 -6.75 -22.67 -5.96
CA TYR A 107 -6.51 -21.57 -6.87
C TYR A 107 -5.59 -22.05 -7.99
N ILE A 108 -5.97 -21.73 -9.22
CA ILE A 108 -5.18 -22.01 -10.42
C ILE A 108 -4.78 -20.70 -11.08
N LYS A 109 -3.71 -20.73 -11.86
CA LYS A 109 -3.31 -19.59 -12.69
C LYS A 109 -4.37 -19.36 -13.77
N THR A 110 -4.84 -18.12 -13.92
CA THR A 110 -5.73 -17.78 -15.03
C THR A 110 -4.93 -17.84 -16.32
N VAL A 111 -5.24 -18.80 -17.19
CA VAL A 111 -4.78 -18.79 -18.58
C VAL A 111 -5.75 -17.88 -19.32
N GLY A 112 -5.23 -16.82 -19.97
CA GLY A 112 -6.01 -15.68 -20.45
C GLY A 112 -7.38 -16.07 -21.00
N LYS A 113 -8.45 -15.52 -20.40
CA LYS A 113 -9.78 -15.57 -21.00
C LYS A 113 -9.67 -14.86 -22.35
N LYS A 114 -9.77 -15.62 -23.46
CA LYS A 114 -10.21 -15.04 -24.73
C LYS A 114 -11.50 -14.31 -24.41
N SER A 115 -11.51 -13.00 -24.59
CA SER A 115 -12.69 -12.15 -24.51
C SER A 115 -13.80 -12.74 -25.37
N SER A 116 -14.69 -13.52 -24.76
CA SER A 116 -15.92 -14.01 -25.36
C SER A 116 -17.00 -12.99 -25.03
N ASN A 117 -16.91 -11.83 -25.67
CA ASN A 117 -18.00 -10.88 -25.76
C ASN A 117 -18.42 -10.80 -27.23
N GLU A 118 -19.01 -11.89 -27.74
CA GLU A 118 -19.93 -11.79 -28.88
C GLU A 118 -21.31 -11.61 -28.27
N ASN A 119 -21.76 -10.35 -28.20
CA ASN A 119 -23.13 -10.00 -27.88
C ASN A 119 -24.00 -10.35 -29.08
N HIS A 120 -25.06 -11.13 -28.86
CA HIS A 120 -26.17 -11.31 -29.78
C HIS A 120 -27.40 -10.64 -29.16
#